data_AF-N9R9E5-F1
#
_entry.id   AF-N9R9E5-F1
#
_cell.length_a   1.000
_cell.length_b   1.000
_cell.length_c   1.000
_cell.angle_alpha   90.00
_cell.angle_beta   90.00
_cell.angle_gamma   90.00
#
_symmetry.space_group_name_H-M   'P 1'
#
loop_
_entity.id
_entity.type
_entity.pdbx_description
1 polymer ?
#
loop_
_entity_poly.entity_id
_entity_poly.type
_entity_poly.pdbx_seq_one_letter_code
_entity_poly.pdbx_strand_id
1 'polypeptide(L)'
;MKILDKVVSSLFPSLEQMSVDHSPVNNPSSAIADQSPAPKMLTRSFGDPEPVLDGHTLFEYGYCPEWQEWYELPYDIVATSKLYRGTSHHTSAIVIKRNILSNDFIPHPLLSRHDFNSLALNLITFANSYAHIQYNRFRGVLKITSRPAINMRKGLDLKSFYQLDGFQAKQHQFEPHEIIHISDVDITQEIYGVPNYLSSINAILLNEAATLFRRRYYKNGAHAGFILHITDALKSQKDIDDLEDSLANSKGAGNFKNLLVYTPGGKEKGLNVIPLAEVAAKDEFYNIKIASRDDQLAGHRIPPQLMGVVPQNSGGFGDIEKAARVFYYNEIVYYQNLLKQINDQLGIEVIRFKEYDLISSESKS
;
A
#
# COMPACT_ATOMS: atom_id res chain seq x y z
N MET A 1 -24.02 -42.08 31.71
CA MET A 1 -24.66 -42.73 30.55
C MET A 1 -24.68 -41.73 29.39
N LYS A 2 -23.54 -41.69 28.68
CA LYS A 2 -23.35 -41.40 27.25
C LYS A 2 -24.27 -40.39 26.56
N ILE A 3 -23.89 -39.11 26.64
CA ILE A 3 -24.07 -38.14 25.55
C ILE A 3 -22.77 -37.32 25.46
N LEU A 4 -21.69 -37.97 25.01
CA LEU A 4 -20.43 -37.29 24.63
C LEU A 4 -19.50 -38.13 23.71
N ASP A 5 -20.00 -39.22 23.11
CA ASP A 5 -19.19 -40.14 22.27
C ASP A 5 -19.65 -40.25 20.80
N LYS A 6 -20.42 -39.29 20.27
CA LYS A 6 -20.97 -39.36 18.89
C LYS A 6 -20.36 -38.36 17.90
N VAL A 7 -19.11 -37.95 18.14
CA VAL A 7 -18.32 -37.09 17.24
C VAL A 7 -17.06 -37.79 16.68
N VAL A 8 -16.82 -39.08 16.97
CA VAL A 8 -15.54 -39.74 16.62
C VAL A 8 -15.68 -41.04 15.81
N SER A 9 -16.79 -41.27 15.09
CA SER A 9 -16.95 -42.53 14.31
C SER A 9 -17.45 -42.39 12.87
N SER A 10 -17.31 -41.23 12.23
CA SER A 10 -17.69 -41.04 10.81
C SER A 10 -16.51 -40.98 9.84
N LEU A 11 -15.33 -41.49 10.23
CA LEU A 11 -14.16 -41.57 9.35
C LEU A 11 -13.62 -43.02 9.33
N PHE A 12 -14.28 -43.84 8.49
CA PHE A 12 -13.93 -45.20 8.02
C PHE A 12 -13.96 -46.33 9.08
N PRO A 13 -14.61 -47.50 8.81
CA PRO A 13 -13.96 -48.53 7.97
C PRO A 13 -14.84 -49.53 7.16
N SER A 14 -14.17 -50.08 6.15
CA SER A 14 -14.08 -51.50 5.73
C SER A 14 -15.20 -52.26 4.98
N LEU A 15 -14.79 -52.68 3.77
CA LEU A 15 -15.03 -53.94 3.06
C LEU A 15 -15.55 -55.12 3.91
N GLU A 16 -16.65 -55.75 3.47
CA GLU A 16 -16.74 -57.15 2.99
C GLU A 16 -18.20 -57.61 2.80
N GLN A 17 -18.36 -58.68 2.00
CA GLN A 17 -19.53 -59.55 1.76
C GLN A 17 -20.41 -59.19 0.55
N MET A 18 -20.16 -59.81 -0.61
CA MET A 18 -20.61 -61.16 -1.04
C MET A 18 -22.08 -61.19 -1.48
N SER A 19 -22.31 -61.29 -2.78
CA SER A 19 -23.22 -62.30 -3.35
C SER A 19 -22.93 -62.52 -4.83
N VAL A 20 -22.99 -63.80 -5.18
CA VAL A 20 -22.60 -64.47 -6.42
C VAL A 20 -23.82 -64.50 -7.34
N ASP A 21 -23.66 -64.32 -8.65
CA ASP A 21 -24.15 -65.33 -9.61
C ASP A 21 -23.79 -65.11 -11.09
N HIS A 22 -23.27 -66.20 -11.64
CA HIS A 22 -23.34 -66.74 -13.01
C HIS A 22 -22.80 -65.96 -14.23
N SER A 23 -21.65 -66.44 -14.72
CA SER A 23 -21.25 -66.44 -16.14
C SER A 23 -21.94 -67.59 -16.90
N PRO A 24 -22.01 -67.56 -18.25
CA PRO A 24 -20.92 -68.19 -19.01
C PRO A 24 -20.47 -67.45 -20.29
N VAL A 25 -19.14 -67.41 -20.43
CA VAL A 25 -18.27 -67.56 -21.60
C VAL A 25 -18.90 -67.47 -23.01
N ASN A 26 -18.40 -66.50 -23.80
CA ASN A 26 -18.08 -66.70 -25.21
C ASN A 26 -17.00 -65.71 -25.68
N ASN A 27 -15.93 -66.24 -26.25
CA ASN A 27 -14.95 -65.55 -27.10
C ASN A 27 -14.91 -66.38 -28.41
N PRO A 28 -14.74 -65.77 -29.61
CA PRO A 28 -13.40 -65.32 -29.98
C PRO A 28 -13.30 -64.07 -30.89
N SER A 29 -12.17 -63.38 -30.75
CA SER A 29 -11.34 -62.72 -31.77
C SER A 29 -11.97 -61.75 -32.79
N SER A 30 -11.60 -60.46 -32.70
CA SER A 30 -10.79 -59.74 -33.72
C SER A 30 -10.76 -58.21 -33.50
N ALA A 31 -9.70 -57.62 -34.04
CA ALA A 31 -9.42 -56.18 -34.22
C ALA A 31 -8.72 -55.44 -33.07
N ILE A 32 -7.39 -55.44 -33.16
CA ILE A 32 -6.52 -54.37 -32.65
C ILE A 32 -6.93 -53.08 -33.36
N ALA A 33 -7.55 -52.16 -32.61
CA ALA A 33 -7.75 -50.78 -33.05
C ALA A 33 -6.78 -49.88 -32.25
N ASP A 34 -5.87 -49.31 -33.02
CA ASP A 34 -4.83 -48.37 -32.65
C ASP A 34 -5.41 -47.20 -31.83
N GLN A 35 -5.11 -47.13 -30.53
CA GLN A 35 -5.48 -45.98 -29.69
C GLN A 35 -4.41 -44.89 -29.89
N SER A 36 -4.66 -43.98 -30.82
CA SER A 36 -3.94 -42.69 -30.86
C SER A 36 -4.13 -41.97 -29.53
N PRO A 37 -3.07 -41.41 -28.90
CA PRO A 37 -3.21 -40.74 -27.61
C PRO A 37 -4.10 -39.50 -27.77
N ALA A 38 -5.21 -39.46 -27.03
CA ALA A 38 -6.06 -38.28 -26.95
C ALA A 38 -5.21 -37.07 -26.51
N PRO A 39 -5.41 -35.89 -27.14
CA PRO A 39 -4.65 -34.71 -26.78
C PRO A 39 -4.92 -34.34 -25.32
N LYS A 40 -3.90 -34.41 -24.47
CA LYS A 40 -3.95 -33.92 -23.09
C LYS A 40 -4.16 -32.40 -23.12
N MET A 41 -5.40 -31.96 -22.99
CA MET A 41 -5.71 -30.56 -22.71
C MET A 41 -5.22 -30.24 -21.29
N LEU A 42 -4.11 -29.51 -21.18
CA LEU A 42 -3.52 -29.12 -19.90
C LEU A 42 -4.18 -27.84 -19.37
N THR A 43 -5.42 -27.94 -18.87
CA THR A 43 -6.05 -26.83 -18.13
C THR A 43 -5.61 -26.86 -16.67
N ARG A 44 -4.74 -25.93 -16.26
CA ARG A 44 -4.53 -25.61 -14.84
C ARG A 44 -5.55 -24.55 -14.43
N SER A 45 -6.40 -24.86 -13.45
CA SER A 45 -7.27 -23.86 -12.82
C SER A 45 -6.40 -22.78 -12.18
N PHE A 46 -6.77 -21.53 -12.38
CA PHE A 46 -6.34 -20.46 -11.48
C PHE A 46 -6.86 -20.82 -10.08
N GLY A 47 -6.00 -20.68 -9.06
CA GLY A 47 -6.34 -21.07 -7.69
C GLY A 47 -7.60 -20.39 -7.18
N ASP A 48 -8.10 -20.87 -6.04
CA ASP A 48 -9.25 -20.26 -5.37
C ASP A 48 -9.03 -18.75 -5.19
N PRO A 49 -10.08 -17.92 -5.30
CA PRO A 49 -9.95 -16.48 -5.08
C PRO A 49 -9.38 -16.25 -3.68
N GLU A 50 -8.16 -15.72 -3.60
CA GLU A 50 -7.60 -15.30 -2.33
C GLU A 50 -8.49 -14.18 -1.79
N PRO A 51 -8.98 -14.29 -0.54
CA PRO A 51 -9.72 -13.18 0.07
C PRO A 51 -8.81 -11.96 0.03
N VAL A 52 -9.26 -10.90 -0.64
CA VAL A 52 -8.59 -9.61 -0.62
C VAL A 52 -8.53 -9.22 0.85
N LEU A 53 -7.32 -9.23 1.42
CA LEU A 53 -7.09 -8.84 2.81
C LEU A 53 -7.88 -7.56 3.08
N ASP A 54 -8.68 -7.60 4.14
CA ASP A 54 -9.48 -6.46 4.56
C ASP A 54 -8.51 -5.31 4.79
N GLY A 55 -8.50 -4.28 3.92
CA GLY A 55 -7.32 -3.43 3.74
C GLY A 55 -6.86 -2.67 4.99
N HIS A 56 -7.71 -2.60 6.01
CA HIS A 56 -7.37 -2.16 7.36
C HIS A 56 -6.29 -3.03 8.02
N THR A 57 -6.37 -4.35 7.88
CA THR A 57 -5.42 -5.32 8.46
C THR A 57 -4.08 -5.40 7.71
N LEU A 58 -3.96 -4.76 6.54
CA LEU A 58 -2.75 -4.85 5.72
C LEU A 58 -1.56 -4.13 6.37
N PHE A 59 -1.83 -3.06 7.12
CA PHE A 59 -0.80 -2.26 7.78
C PHE A 59 -1.04 -2.10 9.27
N GLU A 60 -2.26 -2.24 9.78
CA GLU A 60 -2.58 -1.99 11.19
C GLU A 60 -2.71 -3.29 11.98
N TYR A 61 -2.10 -3.32 13.16
CA TYR A 61 -2.20 -4.43 14.12
C TYR A 61 -3.31 -4.21 15.15
N GLY A 62 -3.77 -2.96 15.32
CA GLY A 62 -4.84 -2.58 16.26
C GLY A 62 -4.41 -2.46 17.73
N TYR A 63 -3.18 -2.82 18.08
CA TYR A 63 -2.58 -2.63 19.40
C TYR A 63 -1.08 -2.39 19.26
N CYS A 64 -0.41 -1.96 20.33
CA CYS A 64 1.05 -1.81 20.36
C CYS A 64 1.71 -3.09 20.91
N PRO A 65 2.37 -3.92 20.08
CA PRO A 65 3.06 -5.11 20.57
C PRO A 65 4.25 -4.74 21.45
N GLU A 66 4.50 -5.54 22.48
CA GLU A 66 5.72 -5.42 23.29
C GLU A 66 6.86 -6.17 22.60
N TRP A 67 7.99 -5.50 22.42
CA TRP A 67 9.19 -6.09 21.87
C TRP A 67 10.42 -5.69 22.69
N GLN A 68 11.03 -6.68 23.34
CA GLN A 68 12.16 -6.47 24.26
C GLN A 68 11.81 -5.43 25.34
N GLU A 69 12.34 -4.21 25.22
CA GLU A 69 12.19 -3.13 26.22
C GLU A 69 11.29 -1.97 25.74
N TRP A 70 10.63 -2.10 24.59
CA TRP A 70 9.77 -1.03 24.04
C TRP A 70 8.47 -1.55 23.42
N TYR A 71 7.55 -0.62 23.20
CA TYR A 71 6.35 -0.83 22.41
C TYR A 71 6.64 -0.62 20.92
N GLU A 72 6.25 -1.57 20.09
CA GLU A 72 6.24 -1.43 18.64
C GLU A 72 5.00 -0.62 18.20
N LEU A 73 5.07 0.05 17.04
CA LEU A 73 3.95 0.84 16.54
C LEU A 73 2.76 -0.06 16.20
N PRO A 74 1.52 0.44 16.33
CA PRO A 74 0.32 -0.32 16.01
C PRO A 74 0.08 -0.47 14.50
N TYR A 75 1.05 -0.05 13.67
CA TYR A 75 1.03 -0.21 12.24
C TYR A 75 2.46 -0.38 11.67
N ASP A 76 2.58 -0.92 10.46
CA ASP A 76 3.86 -1.04 9.75
C ASP A 76 4.36 0.34 9.28
N ILE A 77 5.21 0.95 10.11
CA ILE A 77 5.83 2.24 9.82
C ILE A 77 6.78 2.20 8.61
N VAL A 78 7.42 1.06 8.34
CA VAL A 78 8.36 0.91 7.23
C VAL A 78 7.59 0.89 5.91
N ALA A 79 6.52 0.10 5.84
CA ALA A 79 5.67 0.06 4.67
C ALA A 79 4.94 1.42 4.46
N THR A 80 4.51 2.08 5.55
CA THR A 80 3.98 3.46 5.50
C THR A 80 5.01 4.45 4.94
N SER A 81 6.30 4.31 5.30
CA SER A 81 7.35 5.18 4.76
C SER A 81 7.57 5.02 3.25
N LYS A 82 7.32 3.82 2.71
CA LYS A 82 7.38 3.56 1.26
C LYS A 82 6.19 4.22 0.55
N LEU A 83 5.02 4.19 1.17
CA LEU A 83 3.80 4.84 0.63
C LEU A 83 3.95 6.34 0.45
N TYR A 84 4.82 7.01 1.21
CA TYR A 84 5.11 8.44 1.05
C TYR A 84 5.42 8.83 -0.41
N ARG A 85 5.98 7.92 -1.23
CA ARG A 85 6.26 8.12 -2.66
C ARG A 85 5.43 7.23 -3.60
N GLY A 86 4.38 6.59 -3.12
CA GLY A 86 3.55 5.67 -3.91
C GLY A 86 2.78 6.39 -5.03
N THR A 87 2.19 7.54 -4.73
CA THR A 87 1.45 8.34 -5.71
C THR A 87 1.78 9.83 -5.60
N SER A 88 1.68 10.55 -6.71
CA SER A 88 1.88 12.01 -6.73
C SER A 88 0.87 12.75 -5.85
N HIS A 89 -0.39 12.29 -5.80
CA HIS A 89 -1.45 12.92 -5.01
C HIS A 89 -1.21 12.75 -3.51
N HIS A 90 -0.84 11.54 -3.07
CA HIS A 90 -0.51 11.27 -1.67
C HIS A 90 0.70 12.11 -1.21
N THR A 91 1.80 12.10 -1.98
CA THR A 91 2.98 12.92 -1.64
C THR A 91 2.64 14.42 -1.63
N SER A 92 1.87 14.89 -2.60
CA SER A 92 1.50 16.31 -2.72
C SER A 92 0.71 16.78 -1.50
N ALA A 93 -0.26 15.99 -1.03
CA ALA A 93 -1.06 16.29 0.14
C ALA A 93 -0.23 16.46 1.43
N ILE A 94 0.78 15.61 1.62
CA ILE A 94 1.69 15.71 2.78
C ILE A 94 2.60 16.94 2.63
N VAL A 95 3.19 17.12 1.45
CA VAL A 95 4.16 18.18 1.17
C VAL A 95 3.55 19.55 1.33
N ILE A 96 2.32 19.77 0.85
CA ILE A 96 1.68 21.08 0.96
C ILE A 96 1.30 21.43 2.40
N LYS A 97 0.79 20.48 3.19
CA LYS A 97 0.55 20.68 4.62
C LYS A 97 1.83 21.12 5.33
N ARG A 98 2.94 20.40 5.10
CA ARG A 98 4.27 20.76 5.63
C ARG A 98 4.73 22.14 5.14
N ASN A 99 4.52 22.47 3.86
CA ASN A 99 4.98 23.75 3.32
C ASN A 99 4.21 24.93 3.92
N ILE A 100 2.91 24.81 4.14
CA ILE A 100 2.11 25.85 4.80
C ILE A 100 2.60 26.02 6.25
N LEU A 101 2.74 24.93 7.01
CA LEU A 101 3.31 24.97 8.36
C LEU A 101 4.70 25.61 8.38
N SER A 102 5.54 25.27 7.41
CA SER A 102 6.88 25.85 7.25
C SER A 102 6.80 27.35 6.98
N ASN A 103 5.88 27.81 6.14
CA ASN A 103 5.75 29.23 5.82
C ASN A 103 5.35 30.07 7.04
N ASP A 104 4.40 29.53 7.82
CA ASP A 104 3.87 30.19 9.00
C ASP A 104 4.87 30.20 10.15
N PHE A 105 5.73 29.18 10.24
CA PHE A 105 6.70 29.03 11.32
C PHE A 105 7.68 30.22 11.38
N ILE A 106 7.83 30.80 12.56
CA ILE A 106 8.80 31.83 12.88
C ILE A 106 10.04 31.16 13.48
N PRO A 107 11.20 31.15 12.78
CA PRO A 107 12.40 30.46 13.25
C PRO A 107 12.86 30.97 14.61
N HIS A 108 13.33 30.04 15.44
CA HIS A 108 13.84 30.32 16.77
C HIS A 108 15.33 29.94 16.85
N PRO A 109 16.18 30.64 17.62
CA PRO A 109 17.60 30.28 17.75
C PRO A 109 17.83 28.82 18.19
N LEU A 110 16.93 28.26 19.00
CA LEU A 110 16.98 26.86 19.45
C LEU A 110 16.41 25.86 18.44
N LEU A 111 15.54 26.29 17.52
CA LEU A 111 14.84 25.41 16.58
C LEU A 111 14.89 26.00 15.17
N SER A 112 15.73 25.38 14.33
CA SER A 112 15.88 25.80 12.94
C SER A 112 14.62 25.47 12.12
N ARG A 113 14.39 26.21 11.03
CA ARG A 113 13.31 25.89 10.07
C ARG A 113 13.45 24.48 9.49
N HIS A 114 14.68 24.00 9.30
CA HIS A 114 14.93 22.64 8.79
C HIS A 114 14.50 21.56 9.79
N ASP A 115 14.86 21.73 11.07
CA ASP A 115 14.45 20.83 12.14
C ASP A 115 12.93 20.86 12.34
N PHE A 116 12.32 22.06 12.29
CA PHE A 116 10.87 22.23 12.31
C PHE A 116 10.19 21.49 11.13
N ASN A 117 10.69 21.65 9.91
CA ASN A 117 10.15 20.96 8.73
C ASN A 117 10.22 19.43 8.88
N SER A 118 11.28 18.94 9.52
CA SER A 118 11.44 17.52 9.82
C SER A 118 10.42 17.06 10.86
N LEU A 119 10.18 17.84 11.93
CA LEU A 119 9.14 17.54 12.93
C LEU A 119 7.75 17.50 12.29
N ALA A 120 7.40 18.51 11.49
CA ALA A 120 6.12 18.59 10.81
C ALA A 120 5.93 17.44 9.81
N LEU A 121 6.97 17.08 9.05
CA LEU A 121 6.90 15.96 8.11
C LEU A 121 6.68 14.63 8.82
N ASN A 122 7.39 14.37 9.93
CA ASN A 122 7.18 13.17 10.73
C ASN A 122 5.76 13.12 11.29
N LEU A 123 5.25 14.23 11.83
CA LEU A 123 3.89 14.30 12.37
C LEU A 123 2.83 14.03 11.30
N ILE A 124 2.93 14.65 10.13
CA ILE A 124 1.92 14.47 9.06
C ILE A 124 2.01 13.06 8.46
N THR A 125 3.22 12.52 8.29
CA THR A 125 3.41 11.22 7.63
C THR A 125 3.11 10.06 8.56
N PHE A 126 3.53 10.14 9.82
CA PHE A 126 3.50 9.03 10.77
C PHE A 126 2.57 9.28 11.96
N ALA A 127 1.88 10.41 12.04
CA ALA A 127 1.13 10.81 13.24
C ALA A 127 1.97 10.83 14.53
N ASN A 128 3.30 10.83 14.39
CA ASN A 128 4.27 10.74 15.48
C ASN A 128 5.47 11.63 15.14
N SER A 129 5.92 12.44 16.09
CA SER A 129 7.05 13.35 15.94
C SER A 129 7.86 13.42 17.22
N TYR A 130 9.18 13.44 17.09
CA TYR A 130 10.12 13.38 18.21
C TYR A 130 11.07 14.57 18.16
N ALA A 131 10.90 15.49 19.10
CA ALA A 131 11.80 16.62 19.31
C ALA A 131 12.87 16.22 20.33
N HIS A 132 14.13 16.17 19.87
CA HIS A 132 15.29 15.90 20.70
C HIS A 132 15.88 17.20 21.22
N ILE A 133 15.81 17.37 22.53
CA ILE A 133 16.29 18.50 23.31
C ILE A 133 17.71 18.22 23.75
N GLN A 134 18.66 18.99 23.22
CA GLN A 134 20.07 18.88 23.58
C GLN A 134 20.38 19.86 24.70
N TYR A 135 20.91 19.36 25.81
CA TYR A 135 21.26 20.16 26.98
C TYR A 135 22.77 20.42 27.09
N ASN A 136 23.13 21.56 27.67
CA ASN A 136 24.50 21.78 28.14
C ASN A 136 24.73 21.10 29.51
N ARG A 137 25.97 21.15 30.00
CA ARG A 137 26.34 20.56 31.31
C ARG A 137 25.56 21.14 32.50
N PHE A 138 24.97 22.33 32.36
CA PHE A 138 24.17 23.01 33.38
C PHE A 138 22.65 22.88 33.14
N ARG A 139 22.21 21.95 32.27
CA ARG A 139 20.81 21.73 31.88
C ARG A 139 20.11 22.91 31.17
N GLY A 140 20.87 23.84 30.61
CA GLY A 140 20.33 24.81 29.66
C GLY A 140 20.10 24.17 28.28
N VAL A 141 18.98 24.46 27.64
CA VAL A 141 18.65 23.99 26.29
C VAL A 141 19.59 24.65 25.27
N LEU A 142 20.37 23.85 24.56
CA LEU A 142 21.28 24.29 23.50
C LEU A 142 20.61 24.32 22.13
N LYS A 143 19.91 23.23 21.79
CA LYS A 143 19.33 23.04 20.47
C LYS A 143 18.22 22.01 20.51
N ILE A 144 17.22 22.20 19.65
CA ILE A 144 16.15 21.25 19.40
C ILE A 144 16.32 20.71 17.99
N THR A 145 16.33 19.38 17.85
CA THR A 145 16.43 18.70 16.55
C THR A 145 15.32 17.68 16.40
N SER A 146 14.95 17.35 15.17
CA SER A 146 14.01 16.25 14.91
C SER A 146 14.75 14.90 14.92
N ARG A 147 14.12 13.86 15.46
CA ARG A 147 14.52 12.47 15.21
C ARG A 147 13.56 11.83 14.19
N PRO A 148 14.05 11.03 13.22
CA PRO A 148 13.18 10.32 12.28
C PRO A 148 12.26 9.35 13.04
N ALA A 149 10.95 9.53 12.92
CA ALA A 149 9.96 8.73 13.67
C ALA A 149 10.01 7.23 13.32
N ILE A 150 10.38 6.90 12.08
CA ILE A 150 10.56 5.51 11.62
C ILE A 150 11.51 4.70 12.52
N ASN A 151 12.51 5.34 13.12
CA ASN A 151 13.52 4.69 13.94
C ASN A 151 13.26 4.83 15.45
N MET A 152 12.22 5.54 15.88
CA MET A 152 11.99 5.83 17.30
C MET A 152 10.98 4.85 17.89
N ARG A 153 11.21 4.43 19.14
CA ARG A 153 10.30 3.60 19.94
C ARG A 153 10.18 4.15 21.36
N LYS A 154 9.03 3.95 21.98
CA LYS A 154 8.70 4.33 23.35
C LYS A 154 8.87 3.11 24.25
N GLY A 155 9.63 3.26 25.34
CA GLY A 155 9.92 2.21 26.30
C GLY A 155 8.66 1.69 27.00
N LEU A 156 8.74 0.49 27.57
CA LEU A 156 7.66 -0.10 28.37
C LEU A 156 7.31 0.74 29.61
N ASP A 157 8.25 1.56 30.08
CA ASP A 157 8.05 2.53 31.17
C ASP A 157 7.27 3.79 30.77
N LEU A 158 6.92 3.91 29.47
CA LEU A 158 6.26 5.06 28.83
C LEU A 158 7.02 6.39 28.92
N LYS A 159 8.28 6.37 29.39
CA LYS A 159 9.12 7.55 29.64
C LYS A 159 10.39 7.53 28.83
N SER A 160 11.00 6.36 28.69
CA SER A 160 12.23 6.17 27.93
C SER A 160 11.92 6.12 26.43
N PHE A 161 12.88 6.54 25.62
CA PHE A 161 12.78 6.43 24.17
C PHE A 161 14.03 5.76 23.61
N TYR A 162 13.82 4.91 22.61
CA TYR A 162 14.87 4.14 21.96
C TYR A 162 14.94 4.54 20.48
N GLN A 163 16.14 4.82 19.99
CA GLN A 163 16.40 4.94 18.57
C GLN A 163 17.04 3.65 18.05
N LEU A 164 16.32 2.98 17.15
CA LEU A 164 16.78 1.78 16.46
C LEU A 164 17.76 2.16 15.34
N ASP A 165 18.82 1.37 15.18
CA ASP A 165 19.64 1.39 13.97
C ASP A 165 18.97 0.62 12.82
N GLY A 166 19.51 0.74 11.61
CA GLY A 166 18.94 0.11 10.41
C GLY A 166 18.88 -1.43 10.45
N PHE A 167 19.51 -2.06 11.45
CA PHE A 167 19.50 -3.51 11.68
C PHE A 167 18.71 -3.91 12.94
N GLN A 168 18.07 -2.95 13.63
CA GLN A 168 17.34 -3.13 14.90
C GLN A 168 18.16 -3.79 16.03
N ALA A 169 19.49 -3.85 15.87
CA ALA A 169 20.39 -4.60 16.75
C ALA A 169 21.11 -3.69 17.75
N LYS A 170 21.30 -2.41 17.40
CA LYS A 170 21.93 -1.42 18.28
C LYS A 170 20.92 -0.32 18.56
N GLN A 171 20.54 -0.21 19.84
CA GLN A 171 19.58 0.78 20.31
C GLN A 171 20.33 1.86 21.06
N HIS A 172 20.03 3.12 20.74
CA HIS A 172 20.41 4.23 21.59
C HIS A 172 19.21 4.61 22.46
N GLN A 173 19.35 4.44 23.77
CA GLN A 173 18.37 4.89 24.75
C GLN A 173 18.63 6.36 25.05
N PHE A 174 17.58 7.18 24.92
CA PHE A 174 17.57 8.56 25.38
C PHE A 174 17.09 8.64 26.82
N GLU A 175 17.56 9.66 27.52
CA GLU A 175 17.01 10.00 28.81
C GLU A 175 15.58 10.55 28.65
N PRO A 176 14.65 10.28 29.59
CA PRO A 176 13.24 10.69 29.44
C PRO A 176 12.98 12.18 29.20
N HIS A 177 13.92 13.05 29.57
CA HIS A 177 13.82 14.51 29.42
C HIS A 177 14.46 15.04 28.13
N GLU A 178 15.13 14.18 27.35
CA GLU A 178 15.76 14.54 26.09
C GLU A 178 14.80 14.46 24.91
N ILE A 179 13.73 13.67 25.00
CA ILE A 179 12.76 13.49 23.91
C ILE A 179 11.39 13.99 24.33
N ILE A 180 10.84 14.89 23.52
CA ILE A 180 9.42 15.24 23.54
C ILE A 180 8.75 14.51 22.37
N HIS A 181 7.85 13.59 22.69
CA HIS A 181 7.04 12.87 21.70
C HIS A 181 5.68 13.55 21.58
N ILE A 182 5.38 14.02 20.38
CA ILE A 182 4.05 14.49 19.99
C ILE A 182 3.42 13.43 19.09
N SER A 183 2.24 12.97 19.45
CA SER A 183 1.44 12.06 18.65
C SER A 183 0.06 12.64 18.38
N ASP A 184 -0.52 12.25 17.25
CA ASP A 184 -1.97 12.38 17.05
C ASP A 184 -2.71 11.37 17.96
N VAL A 185 -4.00 11.57 18.15
CA VAL A 185 -4.84 10.63 18.91
C VAL A 185 -5.17 9.40 18.07
N ASP A 186 -5.35 8.27 18.75
CA ASP A 186 -5.80 7.02 18.13
C ASP A 186 -6.95 6.43 18.95
N ILE A 187 -7.78 5.61 18.29
CA ILE A 187 -8.99 5.03 18.88
C ILE A 187 -8.73 3.66 19.52
N THR A 188 -7.63 2.97 19.18
CA THR A 188 -7.37 1.62 19.69
C THR A 188 -6.32 1.57 20.78
N GLN A 189 -5.39 2.54 20.82
CA GLN A 189 -4.34 2.62 21.84
C GLN A 189 -3.93 4.08 22.17
N GLU A 190 -3.18 4.26 23.27
CA GLU A 190 -2.84 5.59 23.84
C GLU A 190 -1.35 5.96 23.74
N ILE A 191 -0.52 5.09 23.13
CA ILE A 191 0.94 5.16 23.15
C ILE A 191 1.49 5.95 21.95
N TYR A 192 0.98 5.69 20.74
CA TYR A 192 1.41 6.29 19.48
C TYR A 192 0.22 6.92 18.75
N GLY A 193 0.51 7.78 17.77
CA GLY A 193 -0.50 8.22 16.81
C GLY A 193 -0.60 7.27 15.63
N VAL A 194 -1.77 7.22 14.99
CA VAL A 194 -2.00 6.47 13.74
C VAL A 194 -2.40 7.45 12.63
N PRO A 195 -1.74 7.46 11.46
CA PRO A 195 -2.09 8.39 10.40
C PRO A 195 -3.50 8.13 9.85
N ASN A 196 -4.39 9.11 9.98
CA ASN A 196 -5.77 9.02 9.48
C ASN A 196 -5.91 8.66 7.98
N TYR A 197 -4.91 9.01 7.16
CA TYR A 197 -4.93 8.69 5.74
C TYR A 197 -4.73 7.19 5.45
N LEU A 198 -4.34 6.36 6.44
CA LEU A 198 -4.23 4.91 6.26
C LEU A 198 -5.57 4.27 5.86
N SER A 199 -6.70 4.91 6.19
CA SER A 199 -8.02 4.58 5.65
C SER A 199 -8.09 4.57 4.11
N SER A 200 -7.21 5.32 3.43
CA SER A 200 -7.13 5.42 1.96
C SER A 200 -5.98 4.60 1.35
N ILE A 201 -5.37 3.68 2.12
CA ILE A 201 -4.18 2.92 1.69
C ILE A 201 -4.40 2.09 0.43
N ASN A 202 -5.55 1.44 0.33
CA ASN A 202 -5.95 0.67 -0.85
C ASN A 202 -6.06 1.56 -2.09
N ALA A 203 -6.56 2.79 -1.93
CA ALA A 203 -6.63 3.74 -3.01
C ALA A 203 -5.23 4.18 -3.47
N ILE A 204 -4.30 4.43 -2.55
CA ILE A 204 -2.90 4.74 -2.87
C ILE A 204 -2.27 3.58 -3.66
N LEU A 205 -2.37 2.35 -3.14
CA LEU A 205 -1.79 1.14 -3.75
C LEU A 205 -2.40 0.84 -5.12
N LEU A 206 -3.73 0.93 -5.25
CA LEU A 206 -4.43 0.70 -6.51
C LEU A 206 -4.04 1.75 -7.56
N ASN A 207 -3.89 3.01 -7.16
CA ASN A 207 -3.47 4.10 -8.03
C ASN A 207 -2.03 3.94 -8.52
N GLU A 208 -1.13 3.48 -7.65
CA GLU A 208 0.25 3.11 -7.98
C GLU A 208 0.27 1.93 -8.95
N ALA A 209 -0.45 0.85 -8.63
CA ALA A 209 -0.55 -0.35 -9.46
C ALA A 209 -1.07 -0.04 -10.87
N ALA A 210 -2.12 0.78 -10.99
CA ALA A 210 -2.64 1.23 -12.28
C ALA A 210 -1.59 2.01 -13.09
N THR A 211 -0.77 2.83 -12.42
CA THR A 211 0.32 3.58 -13.07
C THR A 211 1.42 2.65 -13.56
N LEU A 212 1.83 1.69 -12.73
CA LEU A 212 2.84 0.68 -13.08
C LEU A 212 2.37 -0.24 -14.21
N PHE A 213 1.11 -0.65 -14.19
CA PHE A 213 0.49 -1.43 -15.25
C PHE A 213 0.55 -0.67 -16.58
N ARG A 214 0.09 0.59 -16.61
CA ARG A 214 0.14 1.42 -17.82
C ARG A 214 1.56 1.58 -18.34
N ARG A 215 2.54 1.83 -17.45
CA ARG A 215 3.95 1.93 -17.83
C ARG A 215 4.47 0.62 -18.46
N ARG A 216 4.14 -0.54 -17.87
CA ARG A 216 4.51 -1.86 -18.42
C ARG A 216 3.82 -2.11 -19.76
N TYR A 217 2.52 -1.80 -19.86
CA TYR A 217 1.72 -1.91 -21.08
C TYR A 217 2.33 -1.12 -22.24
N TYR A 218 2.66 0.16 -22.05
CA TYR A 218 3.33 0.95 -23.09
C TYR A 218 4.75 0.45 -23.40
N LYS A 219 5.50 0.03 -22.39
CA LYS A 219 6.85 -0.54 -22.60
C LYS A 219 6.82 -1.86 -23.40
N ASN A 220 5.70 -2.57 -23.39
CA ASN A 220 5.46 -3.79 -24.17
C ASN A 220 4.77 -3.53 -25.52
N GLY A 221 4.84 -2.32 -26.06
CA GLY A 221 4.24 -2.01 -27.36
C GLY A 221 2.71 -1.91 -27.34
N ALA A 222 2.13 -1.56 -26.18
CA ALA A 222 0.68 -1.50 -25.97
C ALA A 222 -0.01 -2.87 -26.09
N HIS A 223 0.67 -3.93 -25.62
CA HIS A 223 0.12 -5.28 -25.55
C HIS A 223 0.13 -5.82 -24.11
N ALA A 224 -1.02 -6.38 -23.69
CA ALA A 224 -1.20 -7.01 -22.37
C ALA A 224 -0.89 -8.53 -22.38
N GLY A 225 -0.38 -9.03 -23.51
CA GLY A 225 -0.15 -10.46 -23.77
C GLY A 225 -1.24 -11.08 -24.64
N PHE A 226 -0.99 -12.30 -25.12
CA PHE A 226 -1.93 -13.06 -25.95
C PHE A 226 -1.89 -14.54 -25.62
N ILE A 227 -2.97 -15.25 -25.97
CA ILE A 227 -3.01 -16.70 -26.01
C ILE A 227 -2.74 -17.12 -27.46
N LEU A 228 -1.64 -17.83 -27.69
CA LEU A 228 -1.36 -18.48 -28.96
C LEU A 228 -2.01 -19.86 -28.94
N HIS A 229 -3.03 -20.07 -29.76
CA HIS A 229 -3.73 -21.33 -29.89
C HIS A 229 -3.34 -22.00 -31.21
N ILE A 230 -2.72 -23.17 -31.13
CA ILE A 230 -2.27 -23.96 -32.28
C ILE A 230 -3.12 -25.22 -32.36
N THR A 231 -3.84 -25.38 -33.48
CA THR A 231 -4.71 -26.54 -33.75
C THR A 231 -4.14 -27.49 -34.80
N ASP A 232 -3.22 -27.00 -35.64
CA ASP A 232 -2.51 -27.81 -36.63
C ASP A 232 -1.61 -28.84 -35.94
N ALA A 233 -1.54 -30.05 -36.51
CA ALA A 233 -0.62 -31.07 -36.05
C ALA A 233 0.83 -30.61 -36.32
N LEU A 234 1.52 -30.16 -35.27
CA LEU A 234 2.96 -29.87 -35.34
C LEU A 234 3.71 -31.19 -35.56
N LYS A 235 4.64 -31.20 -36.52
CA LYS A 235 5.25 -32.44 -37.04
C LYS A 235 6.31 -33.03 -36.10
N SER A 236 6.85 -32.25 -35.17
CA SER A 236 7.87 -32.72 -34.22
C SER A 236 7.77 -32.03 -32.85
N GLN A 237 8.17 -32.74 -31.79
CA GLN A 237 8.26 -32.17 -30.43
C GLN A 237 9.24 -30.99 -30.37
N LYS A 238 10.29 -31.02 -31.20
CA LYS A 238 11.28 -29.95 -31.30
C LYS A 238 10.67 -28.61 -31.74
N ASP A 239 9.68 -28.63 -32.63
CA ASP A 239 9.01 -27.41 -33.09
C ASP A 239 8.14 -26.80 -31.97
N ILE A 240 7.59 -27.63 -31.08
CA ILE A 240 6.85 -27.18 -29.89
C ILE A 240 7.81 -26.52 -28.90
N ASP A 241 8.95 -27.19 -28.64
CA ASP A 241 9.97 -26.70 -27.71
C ASP A 241 10.58 -25.37 -28.21
N ASP A 242 10.89 -25.25 -29.51
CA ASP A 242 11.42 -24.03 -30.13
C ASP A 242 10.39 -22.88 -30.10
N LEU A 243 9.09 -23.18 -30.21
CA LEU A 243 8.00 -22.21 -30.06
C LEU A 243 7.80 -21.77 -28.61
N GLU A 244 7.87 -22.70 -27.66
CA GLU A 244 7.83 -22.41 -26.22
C GLU A 244 9.02 -21.54 -25.82
N ASP A 245 10.22 -21.85 -26.29
CA ASP A 245 11.43 -21.05 -26.06
C ASP A 245 11.31 -19.67 -26.71
N SER A 246 10.78 -19.59 -27.93
CA SER A 246 10.54 -18.31 -28.61
C SER A 246 9.52 -17.45 -27.86
N LEU A 247 8.44 -18.04 -27.33
CA LEU A 247 7.44 -17.33 -26.51
C LEU A 247 7.98 -16.94 -25.14
N ALA A 248 8.80 -17.79 -24.51
CA ALA A 248 9.45 -17.53 -23.23
C ALA A 248 10.52 -16.42 -23.34
N ASN A 249 11.20 -16.33 -24.49
CA ASN A 249 12.20 -15.32 -24.81
C ASN A 249 11.60 -14.04 -25.43
N SER A 250 10.40 -14.12 -26.03
CA SER A 250 9.59 -12.98 -26.51
C SER A 250 8.93 -12.19 -25.37
N LYS A 251 9.41 -12.32 -24.13
CA LYS A 251 9.02 -11.45 -23.02
C LYS A 251 9.30 -10.01 -23.43
N GLY A 252 8.25 -9.31 -23.88
CA GLY A 252 8.24 -7.85 -23.93
C GLY A 252 8.74 -7.33 -22.58
N ALA A 253 9.42 -6.19 -22.61
CA ALA A 253 10.09 -5.62 -21.45
C ALA A 253 9.13 -5.14 -20.34
N GLY A 254 8.35 -6.04 -19.71
CA GLY A 254 7.44 -5.72 -18.62
C GLY A 254 6.43 -6.83 -18.29
N ASN A 255 6.83 -7.89 -17.59
CA ASN A 255 6.01 -8.80 -16.77
C ASN A 255 4.68 -9.41 -17.31
N PHE A 256 4.21 -9.15 -18.53
CA PHE A 256 3.06 -9.85 -19.11
C PHE A 256 3.49 -11.22 -19.64
N LYS A 257 2.68 -12.24 -19.36
CA LYS A 257 2.94 -13.62 -19.78
C LYS A 257 2.03 -13.94 -20.96
N ASN A 258 2.62 -14.45 -22.03
CA ASN A 258 1.88 -15.07 -23.13
C ASN A 258 1.58 -16.52 -22.78
N LEU A 259 0.45 -17.06 -23.23
CA LEU A 259 0.07 -18.45 -23.01
C LEU A 259 0.07 -19.20 -24.34
N LEU A 260 0.70 -20.37 -24.39
CA LEU A 260 0.59 -21.29 -25.52
C LEU A 260 -0.47 -22.36 -25.18
N VAL A 261 -1.42 -22.56 -26.07
CA VAL A 261 -2.41 -23.63 -26.01
C VAL A 261 -2.26 -24.48 -27.27
N TYR A 262 -1.87 -25.75 -27.10
CA TYR A 262 -1.73 -26.70 -28.21
C TYR A 262 -2.87 -27.72 -28.17
N THR A 263 -3.70 -27.77 -29.20
CA THR A 263 -4.81 -28.73 -29.33
C THR A 263 -4.78 -29.37 -30.73
N PRO A 264 -3.95 -30.41 -30.94
CA PRO A 264 -3.78 -31.01 -32.27
C PRO A 264 -5.08 -31.64 -32.78
N GLY A 265 -5.41 -31.39 -34.05
CA GLY A 265 -6.60 -31.94 -34.71
C GLY A 265 -7.88 -31.12 -34.53
N GLY A 266 -7.77 -29.86 -34.10
CA GLY A 266 -8.90 -28.92 -34.01
C GLY A 266 -9.42 -28.50 -35.39
N LYS A 267 -10.74 -28.23 -35.49
CA LYS A 267 -11.40 -27.84 -36.75
C LYS A 267 -11.32 -26.35 -37.10
N GLU A 268 -10.77 -25.52 -36.21
CA GLU A 268 -10.58 -24.08 -36.45
C GLU A 268 -9.18 -23.77 -37.03
N LYS A 269 -9.02 -22.58 -37.62
CA LYS A 269 -7.78 -22.08 -38.25
C LYS A 269 -6.53 -22.53 -37.48
N GLY A 270 -5.57 -23.14 -38.20
CA GLY A 270 -4.39 -23.82 -37.67
C GLY A 270 -3.53 -23.05 -36.64
N LEU A 271 -3.59 -21.72 -36.70
CA LEU A 271 -2.92 -20.79 -35.78
C LEU A 271 -3.87 -19.63 -35.45
N ASN A 272 -4.21 -19.46 -34.18
CA ASN A 272 -5.04 -18.37 -33.69
C ASN A 272 -4.30 -17.58 -32.61
N VAL A 273 -4.18 -16.27 -32.80
CA VAL A 273 -3.74 -15.34 -31.74
C VAL A 273 -4.99 -14.78 -31.11
N ILE A 274 -5.27 -15.17 -29.87
CA ILE A 274 -6.38 -14.64 -29.08
C ILE A 274 -5.80 -13.54 -28.17
N PRO A 275 -6.06 -12.25 -28.45
CA PRO A 275 -5.60 -11.18 -27.57
C PRO A 275 -6.28 -11.32 -26.21
N LEU A 276 -5.52 -11.20 -25.12
CA LEU A 276 -6.07 -11.10 -23.77
C LEU A 276 -6.69 -9.70 -23.63
N ALA A 277 -7.96 -9.58 -24.03
CA ALA A 277 -8.86 -8.43 -23.86
C ALA A 277 -8.15 -7.06 -23.79
N GLU A 278 -7.73 -6.54 -24.93
CA GLU A 278 -7.00 -5.28 -25.04
C GLU A 278 -7.91 -4.02 -25.06
N VAL A 279 -9.23 -4.20 -25.18
CA VAL A 279 -10.15 -3.15 -25.63
C VAL A 279 -11.06 -2.58 -24.52
N ALA A 280 -11.33 -3.31 -23.43
CA ALA A 280 -12.18 -2.80 -22.33
C ALA A 280 -11.40 -2.12 -21.19
N ALA A 281 -10.13 -2.46 -20.99
CA ALA A 281 -9.38 -2.02 -19.82
C ALA A 281 -8.88 -0.56 -19.89
N LYS A 282 -8.77 0.03 -21.09
CA LYS A 282 -8.26 1.41 -21.25
C LYS A 282 -9.10 2.44 -20.50
N ASP A 283 -10.43 2.31 -20.58
CA ASP A 283 -11.38 3.21 -19.90
C ASP A 283 -11.42 2.94 -18.39
N GLU A 284 -11.29 1.68 -17.98
CA GLU A 284 -11.30 1.31 -16.56
C GLU A 284 -10.07 1.84 -15.81
N PHE A 285 -8.87 1.85 -16.39
CA PHE A 285 -7.69 2.40 -15.69
C PHE A 285 -7.80 3.89 -15.39
N TYR A 286 -8.43 4.66 -16.29
CA TYR A 286 -8.67 6.07 -16.06
C TYR A 286 -9.67 6.28 -14.92
N ASN A 287 -10.76 5.51 -14.92
CA ASN A 287 -11.76 5.54 -13.84
C ASN A 287 -11.16 5.12 -12.49
N ILE A 288 -10.35 4.06 -12.46
CA ILE A 288 -9.61 3.64 -11.27
C ILE A 288 -8.72 4.78 -10.76
N LYS A 289 -7.99 5.47 -11.64
CA LYS A 289 -7.11 6.59 -11.26
C LYS A 289 -7.87 7.79 -10.69
N ILE A 290 -9.08 8.07 -11.19
CA ILE A 290 -9.95 9.13 -10.67
C ILE A 290 -10.52 8.73 -9.31
N ALA A 291 -11.19 7.58 -9.22
CA ALA A 291 -11.81 7.12 -7.98
C ALA A 291 -10.78 7.04 -6.84
N SER A 292 -9.65 6.38 -7.11
CA SER A 292 -8.57 6.28 -6.11
C SER A 292 -7.89 7.61 -5.78
N ARG A 293 -7.90 8.61 -6.67
CA ARG A 293 -7.44 9.96 -6.34
C ARG A 293 -8.42 10.64 -5.38
N ASP A 294 -9.71 10.49 -5.62
CA ASP A 294 -10.76 11.12 -4.82
C ASP A 294 -10.81 10.51 -3.40
N ASP A 295 -10.56 9.21 -3.26
CA ASP A 295 -10.37 8.56 -1.96
C ASP A 295 -9.11 9.08 -1.24
N GLN A 296 -8.01 9.31 -1.95
CA GLN A 296 -6.79 9.91 -1.38
C GLN A 296 -7.03 11.35 -0.91
N LEU A 297 -7.81 12.13 -1.69
CA LEU A 297 -8.22 13.48 -1.30
C LEU A 297 -9.04 13.45 -0.02
N ALA A 298 -9.99 12.50 0.09
CA ALA A 298 -10.81 12.33 1.27
C ALA A 298 -9.98 11.92 2.49
N GLY A 299 -9.07 10.94 2.34
CA GLY A 299 -8.19 10.49 3.42
C GLY A 299 -7.26 11.58 3.95
N HIS A 300 -6.84 12.52 3.09
CA HIS A 300 -6.04 13.69 3.49
C HIS A 300 -6.85 14.93 3.83
N ARG A 301 -8.16 14.93 3.55
CA ARG A 301 -9.09 16.07 3.70
C ARG A 301 -8.56 17.35 3.04
N ILE A 302 -7.98 17.21 1.85
CA ILE A 302 -7.35 18.32 1.14
C ILE A 302 -8.17 18.75 -0.09
N PRO A 303 -8.36 20.06 -0.34
CA PRO A 303 -8.98 20.53 -1.56
C PRO A 303 -8.16 20.14 -2.81
N PRO A 304 -8.81 19.63 -3.88
CA PRO A 304 -8.13 19.17 -5.09
C PRO A 304 -7.29 20.26 -5.77
N GLN A 305 -7.74 21.52 -5.71
CA GLN A 305 -7.05 22.67 -6.31
C GLN A 305 -5.65 22.88 -5.70
N LEU A 306 -5.50 22.65 -4.39
CA LEU A 306 -4.23 22.83 -3.69
C LEU A 306 -3.20 21.76 -4.09
N MET A 307 -3.65 20.60 -4.58
CA MET A 307 -2.76 19.56 -5.08
C MET A 307 -2.43 19.69 -6.57
N GLY A 308 -2.93 20.73 -7.25
CA GLY A 308 -2.78 20.90 -8.70
C GLY A 308 -3.65 19.95 -9.52
N VAL A 309 -4.77 19.46 -8.97
CA VAL A 309 -5.75 18.69 -9.76
C VAL A 309 -6.49 19.62 -10.70
N VAL A 310 -6.56 19.25 -11.98
CA VAL A 310 -7.28 20.00 -13.01
C VAL A 310 -8.73 19.51 -13.09
N PRO A 311 -9.74 20.41 -13.03
CA PRO A 311 -11.14 20.04 -13.11
C PRO A 311 -11.45 19.40 -14.48
N GLN A 312 -12.29 18.36 -14.47
CA GLN A 312 -12.71 17.66 -15.70
C GLN A 312 -14.02 18.19 -16.28
N ASN A 313 -14.75 19.00 -15.51
CA ASN A 313 -16.04 19.59 -15.87
C ASN A 313 -15.91 21.10 -16.10
N SER A 314 -16.80 21.65 -16.94
CA SER A 314 -16.81 23.07 -17.33
C SER A 314 -17.04 24.05 -16.17
N GLY A 315 -17.55 23.57 -15.03
CA GLY A 315 -17.85 24.38 -13.84
C GLY A 315 -16.65 24.64 -12.91
N GLY A 316 -15.51 23.96 -13.10
CA GLY A 316 -14.35 24.11 -12.23
C GLY A 316 -14.59 23.70 -10.77
N PHE A 317 -13.66 24.04 -9.88
CA PHE A 317 -13.76 23.75 -8.43
C PHE A 317 -14.22 24.94 -7.58
N GLY A 318 -14.63 26.04 -8.21
CA GLY A 318 -14.97 27.29 -7.52
C GLY A 318 -13.75 28.05 -7.00
N ASP A 319 -13.98 28.89 -5.99
CA ASP A 319 -13.00 29.82 -5.42
C ASP A 319 -11.91 29.10 -4.59
N ILE A 320 -10.67 29.13 -5.10
CA ILE A 320 -9.52 28.48 -4.47
C ILE A 320 -9.14 29.12 -3.14
N GLU A 321 -9.34 30.43 -2.98
CA GLU A 321 -8.96 31.16 -1.78
C GLU A 321 -9.85 30.75 -0.60
N LYS A 322 -11.17 30.67 -0.83
CA LYS A 322 -12.13 30.19 0.19
C LYS A 322 -11.83 28.74 0.60
N ALA A 323 -11.56 27.88 -0.37
CA ALA A 323 -11.18 26.49 -0.09
C ALA A 323 -9.88 26.41 0.72
N ALA A 324 -8.87 27.22 0.37
CA ALA A 324 -7.61 27.31 1.10
C ALA A 324 -7.79 27.81 2.53
N ARG A 325 -8.63 28.82 2.76
CA ARG A 325 -8.96 29.33 4.10
C ARG A 325 -9.62 28.27 4.98
N VAL A 326 -10.66 27.60 4.47
CA VAL A 326 -11.35 26.54 5.22
C VAL A 326 -10.40 25.39 5.55
N PHE A 327 -9.61 24.95 4.57
CA PHE A 327 -8.58 23.94 4.76
C PHE A 327 -7.55 24.37 5.81
N TYR A 328 -7.10 25.61 5.78
CA TYR A 328 -6.13 26.13 6.73
C TYR A 328 -6.62 26.03 8.17
N TYR A 329 -7.80 26.58 8.45
CA TYR A 329 -8.33 26.61 9.82
C TYR A 329 -8.69 25.24 10.37
N ASN A 330 -9.12 24.30 9.52
CA ASN A 330 -9.53 22.96 9.96
C ASN A 330 -8.36 21.97 10.02
N GLU A 331 -7.43 22.01 9.05
CA GLU A 331 -6.34 21.03 8.95
C GLU A 331 -5.00 21.56 9.42
N ILE A 332 -4.63 22.79 9.06
CA ILE A 332 -3.27 23.31 9.33
C ILE A 332 -3.16 23.79 10.78
N VAL A 333 -4.14 24.55 11.26
CA VAL A 333 -4.16 25.05 12.65
C VAL A 333 -4.17 23.89 13.65
N TYR A 334 -4.81 22.76 13.31
CA TYR A 334 -4.74 21.53 14.11
C TYR A 334 -3.28 21.08 14.32
N TYR A 335 -2.51 20.91 13.23
CA TYR A 335 -1.10 20.54 13.34
C TYR A 335 -0.24 21.60 14.02
N GLN A 336 -0.54 22.90 13.85
CA GLN A 336 0.13 23.96 14.59
C GLN A 336 -0.07 23.79 16.10
N ASN A 337 -1.29 23.47 16.54
CA ASN A 337 -1.60 23.26 17.95
C ASN A 337 -0.93 22.00 18.51
N LEU A 338 -0.91 20.89 17.76
CA LEU A 338 -0.13 19.71 18.15
C LEU A 338 1.36 20.03 18.32
N LEU A 339 1.96 20.75 17.36
CA LEU A 339 3.38 21.11 17.43
C LEU A 339 3.67 22.09 18.58
N LYS A 340 2.73 22.97 18.95
CA LYS A 340 2.86 23.88 20.10
C LYS A 340 2.92 23.16 21.44
N GLN A 341 2.44 21.93 21.55
CA GLN A 341 2.61 21.13 22.78
C GLN A 341 4.07 20.91 23.14
N ILE A 342 5.00 21.02 22.17
CA ILE A 342 6.44 21.03 22.44
C ILE A 342 6.82 22.22 23.34
N ASN A 343 6.22 23.39 23.12
CA ASN A 343 6.43 24.55 23.98
C ASN A 343 5.90 24.29 25.39
N ASP A 344 4.71 23.70 25.49
CA ASP A 344 4.05 23.43 26.77
C ASP A 344 4.88 22.45 27.62
N GLN A 345 5.39 21.39 27.01
CA GLN A 345 6.24 20.40 27.69
C GLN A 345 7.64 20.95 28.00
N LEU A 346 8.21 21.80 27.14
CA LEU A 346 9.53 22.39 27.35
C LEU A 346 9.52 23.57 28.33
N GLY A 347 8.37 24.24 28.48
CA GLY A 347 8.24 25.50 29.22
C GLY A 347 8.87 26.71 28.52
N ILE A 348 9.20 26.61 27.23
CA ILE A 348 9.84 27.66 26.43
C ILE A 348 9.08 27.80 25.10
N GLU A 349 8.70 29.03 24.74
CA GLU A 349 8.00 29.32 23.48
C GLU A 349 8.95 29.28 22.27
N VAL A 350 9.26 28.08 21.79
CA VAL A 350 10.17 27.86 20.65
C VAL A 350 9.44 27.77 19.31
N ILE A 351 8.19 27.28 19.29
CA ILE A 351 7.36 27.16 18.10
C ILE A 351 6.31 28.27 18.09
N ARG A 352 6.44 29.20 17.15
CA ARG A 352 5.50 30.29 16.91
C ARG A 352 5.11 30.32 15.45
N PHE A 353 3.87 30.71 15.20
CA PHE A 353 3.31 30.83 13.87
C PHE A 353 2.82 32.25 13.63
N LYS A 354 2.97 32.72 12.39
CA LYS A 354 2.34 33.95 11.91
C LYS A 354 0.84 33.73 11.76
N GLU A 355 0.09 34.83 11.75
CA GLU A 355 -1.28 34.79 11.27
C GLU A 355 -1.31 34.40 9.79
N TYR A 356 -2.32 33.64 9.42
CA TYR A 356 -2.49 33.20 8.05
C TYR A 356 -2.90 34.38 7.17
N ASP A 357 -2.01 34.76 6.27
CA ASP A 357 -2.27 35.81 5.31
C ASP A 357 -2.12 35.26 3.90
N LEU A 358 -3.24 34.94 3.25
CA LEU A 358 -3.24 34.52 1.84
C LEU A 358 -3.01 35.73 0.93
N ILE A 359 -3.71 36.81 1.22
CA ILE A 359 -3.60 38.14 0.63
C ILE A 359 -4.21 39.07 1.68
N SER A 360 -3.43 39.96 2.27
CA SER A 360 -3.94 40.93 3.23
C SER A 360 -4.96 41.75 2.47
N SER A 361 -6.21 41.66 2.91
CA SER A 361 -7.36 42.47 2.50
C SER A 361 -7.06 43.55 1.46
N GLU A 362 -7.70 43.46 0.30
CA GLU A 362 -8.00 44.62 -0.55
C GLU A 362 -8.30 45.84 0.34
N SER A 363 -7.30 46.69 0.50
CA SER A 363 -7.39 47.97 1.19
C SER A 363 -6.50 48.93 0.44
N LYS A 364 -6.95 49.27 -0.78
CA LYS A 364 -6.85 50.58 -1.42
C LYS A 364 -7.44 50.53 -2.82
N SER A 365 -8.72 50.83 -2.93
CA SER A 365 -9.23 51.81 -3.91
C SER A 365 -10.51 52.43 -3.39
#